data_AF-A0A178YKS8-F1
#
_entry.id   AF-A0A178YKS8-F1
#
_cell.length_a   1.000
_cell.length_b   1.000
_cell.length_c   1.000
_cell.angle_alpha   90.00
_cell.angle_beta   90.00
_cell.angle_gamma   90.00
#
_symmetry.space_group_name_H-M   'P 1'
#
loop_
_entity.id
_entity.type
_entity.pdbx_description
1 polymer ?
#
loop_
_entity_poly.entity_id
_entity_poly.type
_entity_poly.pdbx_seq_one_letter_code
_entity_poly.pdbx_strand_id
1 'polypeptide(L)'
;MRMADLEPGELLRMSFGSSAAIVLFLKRLNDDEGLFGVLPSEDFTETMTWHATSLDDACLSYGHDWVLEEEHGSETACRHHYTHESARLFLAKSGLVMAFRPPQGRGRYNTYYYSLANLEDGELGRDPAPINRWRVWESREHFDRGGTPLFEMLQKTA
;
A
#
# COMPACT_ATOMS: atom_id res chain seq x y z
N MET A 1 -15.94 14.14 -1.60
CA MET A 1 -14.63 14.29 -2.27
C MET A 1 -14.75 13.71 -3.65
N ARG A 2 -14.18 14.33 -4.68
CA ARG A 2 -14.19 13.83 -6.06
C ARG A 2 -12.82 13.25 -6.41
N MET A 3 -12.76 12.40 -7.45
CA MET A 3 -11.49 11.88 -8.00
C MET A 3 -10.52 13.00 -8.38
N ALA A 4 -11.05 14.12 -8.89
CA ALA A 4 -10.26 15.28 -9.27
C ALA A 4 -9.52 15.93 -8.08
N ASP A 5 -10.03 15.75 -6.86
CA ASP A 5 -9.50 16.35 -5.63
C ASP A 5 -8.36 15.51 -5.01
N LEU A 6 -8.14 14.29 -5.49
CA LEU A 6 -7.12 13.38 -4.96
C LEU A 6 -5.76 13.57 -5.61
N GLU A 7 -4.73 13.44 -4.78
CA GLU A 7 -3.32 13.43 -5.18
C GLU A 7 -2.67 12.07 -4.88
N PRO A 8 -1.81 11.54 -5.79
CA PRO A 8 -1.06 10.32 -5.54
C PRO A 8 -0.36 10.33 -4.18
N GLY A 9 -0.42 9.21 -3.47
CA GLY A 9 0.15 9.06 -2.14
C GLY A 9 -0.82 9.37 -0.99
N GLU A 10 -2.03 9.87 -1.28
CA GLU A 10 -3.06 10.04 -0.26
C GLU A 10 -3.59 8.69 0.25
N LEU A 11 -3.77 8.61 1.57
CA LEU A 11 -4.41 7.48 2.22
C LEU A 11 -5.90 7.74 2.42
N LEU A 12 -6.73 6.78 2.05
CA LEU A 12 -8.19 6.90 2.05
C LEU A 12 -8.83 5.72 2.78
N ARG A 13 -9.99 5.95 3.38
CA ARG A 13 -10.93 4.88 3.74
C ARG A 13 -12.05 4.84 2.71
N MET A 14 -12.17 3.72 2.02
CA MET A 14 -13.14 3.52 0.93
C MET A 14 -13.98 2.27 1.17
N SER A 15 -15.27 2.36 0.86
CA SER A 15 -16.19 1.24 0.96
C SER A 15 -16.05 0.31 -0.25
N PHE A 16 -16.04 -0.99 0.00
CA PHE A 16 -16.09 -2.04 -1.01
C PHE A 16 -17.18 -3.01 -0.58
N GLY A 17 -18.22 -3.21 -1.41
CA GLY A 17 -19.28 -4.18 -1.09
C GLY A 17 -19.87 -4.00 0.32
N SER A 18 -19.48 -4.88 1.24
CA SER A 18 -19.96 -4.89 2.64
C SER A 18 -19.01 -4.28 3.67
N SER A 19 -17.75 -4.00 3.34
CA SER A 19 -16.77 -3.48 4.29
C SER A 19 -16.11 -2.18 3.79
N ALA A 20 -15.27 -1.58 4.64
CA ALA A 20 -14.44 -0.45 4.27
C ALA A 20 -12.97 -0.85 4.40
N ALA A 21 -12.18 -0.54 3.38
CA ALA A 21 -10.74 -0.78 3.36
C ALA A 21 -9.97 0.53 3.47
N ILE A 22 -8.76 0.45 4.01
CA ILE A 22 -7.75 1.50 3.84
C ILE A 22 -7.09 1.29 2.48
N VAL A 23 -7.03 2.34 1.67
CA VAL A 23 -6.45 2.32 0.34
C VAL A 23 -5.49 3.48 0.16
N LEU A 24 -4.45 3.26 -0.64
CA LEU A 24 -3.53 4.29 -1.10
C LEU A 24 -3.91 4.69 -2.52
N PHE A 25 -4.14 5.98 -2.79
CA PHE A 25 -4.35 6.43 -4.15
C PHE A 25 -3.02 6.45 -4.90
N LEU A 26 -2.87 5.60 -5.92
CA LEU A 26 -1.59 5.38 -6.60
C LEU A 26 -1.42 6.32 -7.78
N LYS A 27 -2.47 6.45 -8.61
CA LYS A 27 -2.50 7.39 -9.72
C LYS A 27 -3.90 7.54 -10.30
N ARG A 28 -4.10 8.64 -11.01
CA ARG A 28 -5.27 8.86 -11.87
C ARG A 28 -5.11 8.07 -13.16
N LEU A 29 -6.17 7.38 -13.59
CA LEU A 29 -6.22 6.66 -14.87
C LEU A 29 -6.94 7.50 -15.93
N ASN A 30 -8.02 8.16 -15.55
CA ASN A 30 -8.78 9.12 -16.34
C ASN A 30 -9.54 10.08 -15.39
N ASP A 31 -10.44 10.91 -15.92
CA ASP A 31 -11.11 11.95 -15.13
C ASP A 31 -11.97 11.40 -13.96
N ASP A 32 -12.52 10.20 -14.12
CA ASP A 32 -13.45 9.59 -13.17
C ASP A 32 -12.88 8.33 -12.49
N GLU A 33 -11.76 7.79 -12.96
CA GLU A 33 -11.17 6.53 -12.52
C GLU A 33 -9.75 6.70 -11.96
N GLY A 34 -9.51 6.01 -10.85
CA GLY A 34 -8.24 5.96 -10.15
C GLY A 34 -7.73 4.54 -10.01
N LEU A 35 -6.40 4.42 -9.87
CA LEU A 35 -5.75 3.20 -9.44
C LEU A 35 -5.45 3.30 -7.94
N PHE A 36 -5.93 2.33 -7.18
CA PHE A 36 -5.80 2.29 -5.73
C PHE A 36 -5.03 1.04 -5.29
N GLY A 37 -4.12 1.21 -4.34
CA GLY A 37 -3.46 0.13 -3.63
C GLY A 37 -4.28 -0.21 -2.39
N VAL A 38 -4.96 -1.34 -2.42
CA VAL A 38 -5.83 -1.79 -1.33
C VAL A 38 -4.98 -2.50 -0.28
N LEU A 39 -4.89 -1.90 0.91
CA LEU A 39 -4.33 -2.59 2.08
C LEU A 39 -5.28 -3.75 2.46
N PRO A 40 -4.79 -4.81 3.13
CA PRO A 40 -5.59 -5.97 3.50
C PRO A 40 -7.00 -5.62 4.01
N SER A 41 -8.00 -6.24 3.39
CA SER A 41 -9.43 -6.03 3.65
C SER A 41 -10.19 -7.34 3.46
N GLU A 42 -11.31 -7.52 4.17
CA GLU A 42 -12.13 -8.73 4.12
C GLU A 42 -12.77 -8.98 2.75
N ASP A 43 -13.01 -7.93 1.96
CA ASP A 43 -13.59 -8.06 0.61
C ASP A 43 -12.57 -8.52 -0.45
N PHE A 44 -11.28 -8.59 -0.09
CA PHE A 44 -10.21 -8.95 -1.02
C PHE A 44 -9.45 -10.19 -0.53
N THR A 45 -9.43 -11.23 -1.37
CA THR A 45 -8.71 -12.48 -1.08
C THR A 45 -7.19 -12.32 -1.13
N GLU A 46 -6.68 -11.41 -1.98
CA GLU A 46 -5.25 -11.10 -2.06
C GLU A 46 -4.94 -9.87 -1.21
N THR A 47 -4.03 -10.04 -0.25
CA THR A 47 -3.50 -8.94 0.56
C THR A 47 -2.64 -8.02 -0.30
N MET A 48 -2.76 -6.69 -0.09
CA MET A 48 -2.00 -5.69 -0.85
C MET A 48 -2.24 -5.88 -2.35
N THR A 49 -3.48 -5.68 -2.79
CA THR A 49 -3.87 -5.78 -4.20
C THR A 49 -4.07 -4.38 -4.78
N TRP A 50 -3.86 -4.20 -6.08
CA TRP A 50 -4.33 -2.96 -6.73
C TRP A 50 -5.75 -3.14 -7.27
N HIS A 51 -6.50 -2.05 -7.33
CA HIS A 51 -7.86 -2.02 -7.86
C HIS A 51 -8.08 -0.72 -8.64
N ALA A 52 -8.62 -0.83 -9.85
CA ALA A 52 -8.99 0.31 -10.68
C ALA A 52 -10.50 0.52 -10.59
N THR A 53 -10.92 1.70 -10.13
CA THR A 53 -12.34 2.03 -9.89
C THR A 53 -12.55 3.53 -9.86
N SER A 54 -13.81 3.96 -9.99
CA SER A 54 -14.26 5.31 -9.67
C SER A 54 -14.56 5.47 -8.18
N LEU A 55 -14.59 6.72 -7.72
CA LEU A 55 -15.04 7.09 -6.36
C LEU A 55 -16.54 7.36 -6.42
N ASP A 56 -17.33 6.30 -6.33
CA ASP A 56 -18.79 6.40 -6.42
C ASP A 56 -19.44 6.75 -5.07
N ASP A 57 -18.73 6.51 -3.96
CA ASP A 57 -19.25 6.63 -2.59
C ASP A 57 -18.46 7.61 -1.70
N ALA A 58 -19.05 7.90 -0.52
CA ALA A 58 -18.39 8.69 0.51
C ALA A 58 -17.10 7.99 1.00
N CYS A 59 -15.97 8.60 0.67
CA CYS A 59 -14.64 8.24 1.15
C CYS A 59 -14.16 9.28 2.16
N LEU A 60 -13.40 8.81 3.16
CA LEU A 60 -12.66 9.66 4.09
C LEU A 60 -11.21 9.73 3.61
N SER A 61 -10.68 10.93 3.38
CA SER A 61 -9.24 11.11 3.16
C SER A 61 -8.53 11.39 4.47
N TYR A 62 -7.37 10.74 4.66
CA TYR A 62 -6.39 11.04 5.70
C TYR A 62 -5.26 11.95 5.17
N GLY A 63 -5.30 12.35 3.89
CA GLY A 63 -4.26 13.17 3.25
C GLY A 63 -2.94 12.42 3.10
N HIS A 64 -1.83 13.18 3.10
CA HIS A 64 -0.44 12.68 2.99
C HIS A 64 0.32 12.63 4.32
N ASP A 65 -0.27 13.11 5.40
CA ASP A 65 0.41 13.22 6.71
C ASP A 65 0.56 11.88 7.43
N TRP A 66 0.04 10.80 6.82
CA TRP A 66 0.14 9.44 7.33
C TRP A 66 1.60 9.00 7.46
N VAL A 67 1.84 8.13 8.43
CA VAL A 67 3.20 7.66 8.75
C VAL A 67 3.29 6.17 8.52
N LEU A 68 4.36 5.76 7.85
CA LEU A 68 4.78 4.37 7.78
C LEU A 68 5.82 4.10 8.87
N GLU A 69 5.55 3.11 9.72
CA GLU A 69 6.53 2.59 10.68
C GLU A 69 7.04 1.23 10.18
N GLU A 70 8.36 1.12 10.01
CA GLU A 70 9.05 -0.12 9.61
C GLU A 70 9.61 -0.83 10.84
N GLU A 71 9.44 -2.15 10.91
CA GLU A 71 10.17 -2.97 11.87
C GLU A 71 11.17 -3.85 11.10
N HIS A 72 12.45 -3.52 11.22
CA HIS A 72 13.53 -4.23 10.54
C HIS A 72 14.03 -5.42 11.37
N GLY A 73 14.12 -6.58 10.73
CA GLY A 73 14.68 -7.80 11.31
C GLY A 73 15.80 -8.39 10.44
N SER A 74 16.23 -9.61 10.76
CA SER A 74 17.24 -10.35 9.98
C SER A 74 16.81 -10.64 8.54
N GLU A 75 15.51 -10.61 8.27
CA GLU A 75 14.92 -10.71 6.94
C GLU A 75 15.20 -9.49 6.07
N THR A 76 15.42 -8.31 6.66
CA THR A 76 15.65 -7.06 5.94
C THR A 76 17.09 -6.96 5.48
N ALA A 77 17.47 -7.87 4.59
CA ALA A 77 18.76 -7.92 3.95
C ALA A 77 18.61 -7.98 2.42
N CYS A 78 19.54 -7.35 1.70
CA CYS A 78 19.60 -7.45 0.25
C CYS A 78 19.70 -8.92 -0.17
N ARG A 79 19.10 -9.26 -1.30
CA ARG A 79 19.00 -10.64 -1.83
C ARG A 79 18.12 -11.59 -1.00
N HIS A 80 17.41 -11.15 0.03
CA HIS A 80 16.46 -12.04 0.72
C HIS A 80 15.03 -11.95 0.14
N HIS A 81 14.78 -11.12 -0.87
CA HIS A 81 13.43 -10.95 -1.43
C HIS A 81 12.79 -12.25 -1.94
N TYR A 82 13.58 -13.17 -2.52
CA TYR A 82 13.06 -14.45 -3.04
C TYR A 82 12.67 -15.44 -1.93
N THR A 83 13.19 -15.28 -0.70
CA THR A 83 12.77 -16.08 0.46
C THR A 83 11.57 -15.49 1.18
N HIS A 84 11.14 -14.28 0.78
CA HIS A 84 10.03 -13.56 1.39
C HIS A 84 9.01 -13.13 0.32
N GLU A 85 8.49 -14.10 -0.43
CA GLU A 85 7.49 -13.85 -1.49
C GLU A 85 6.20 -13.18 -0.99
N SER A 86 5.93 -13.29 0.31
CA SER A 86 4.79 -12.65 0.97
C SER A 86 5.05 -11.16 1.24
N ALA A 87 6.29 -10.69 1.23
CA ALA A 87 6.64 -9.29 1.49
C ALA A 87 5.93 -8.36 0.49
N ARG A 88 5.50 -7.20 1.00
CA ARG A 88 4.79 -6.17 0.23
C ARG A 88 5.37 -4.78 0.40
N LEU A 89 6.37 -4.66 1.26
CA LEU A 89 7.18 -3.47 1.44
C LEU A 89 8.64 -3.86 1.27
N PHE A 90 9.38 -3.05 0.54
CA PHE A 90 10.76 -3.31 0.19
C PHE A 90 11.58 -2.03 0.32
N LEU A 91 12.79 -2.16 0.87
CA LEU A 91 13.81 -1.15 0.79
C LEU A 91 14.65 -1.40 -0.47
N ALA A 92 14.46 -0.54 -1.48
CA ALA A 92 15.22 -0.52 -2.73
C ALA A 92 16.25 0.62 -2.72
N LYS A 93 17.11 0.69 -3.74
CA LYS A 93 18.10 1.79 -3.86
C LYS A 93 17.44 3.17 -3.98
N SER A 94 16.24 3.23 -4.56
CA SER A 94 15.43 4.44 -4.71
C SER A 94 14.66 4.83 -3.45
N GLY A 95 14.70 4.02 -2.40
CA GLY A 95 13.89 4.20 -1.19
C GLY A 95 12.88 3.08 -1.00
N LEU A 96 11.79 3.39 -0.30
CA LEU A 96 10.73 2.43 -0.02
C LEU A 96 9.81 2.23 -1.21
N VAL A 97 9.52 0.97 -1.49
CA VAL A 97 8.62 0.55 -2.57
C VAL A 97 7.57 -0.40 -2.01
N MET A 98 6.30 -0.06 -2.19
CA MET A 98 5.18 -0.96 -1.94
C MET A 98 4.90 -1.79 -3.18
N ALA A 99 4.58 -3.07 -2.98
CA ALA A 99 4.17 -3.97 -4.04
C ALA A 99 2.70 -4.35 -3.87
N PHE A 100 1.90 -4.07 -4.89
CA PHE A 100 0.49 -4.44 -4.96
C PHE A 100 0.30 -5.54 -6.00
N ARG A 101 -0.21 -6.69 -5.59
CA ARG A 101 -0.46 -7.81 -6.50
C ARG A 101 -1.70 -7.55 -7.37
N PRO A 102 -1.80 -8.22 -8.53
CA PRO A 102 -3.02 -8.18 -9.32
C PRO A 102 -4.18 -8.82 -8.54
N PRO A 103 -5.42 -8.33 -8.72
CA PRO A 103 -6.58 -8.94 -8.09
C PRO A 103 -6.79 -10.38 -8.59
N GLN A 104 -7.37 -11.23 -7.75
CA GLN A 104 -7.53 -12.66 -8.05
C GLN A 104 -8.26 -12.90 -9.39
N GLY A 105 -7.82 -13.91 -10.15
CA GLY A 105 -8.38 -14.24 -11.46
C GLY A 105 -7.87 -13.35 -12.60
N ARG A 106 -7.11 -12.29 -12.30
CA ARG A 106 -6.44 -11.44 -13.29
C ARG A 106 -4.98 -11.85 -13.51
N GLY A 107 -4.72 -13.14 -13.69
CA GLY A 107 -3.37 -13.72 -13.79
C GLY A 107 -2.51 -13.26 -14.99
N ARG A 108 -3.04 -12.40 -15.87
CA ARG A 108 -2.28 -11.75 -16.95
C ARG A 108 -1.67 -10.42 -16.55
N TYR A 109 -2.06 -9.86 -15.41
CA TYR A 109 -1.59 -8.57 -14.97
C TYR A 109 -0.42 -8.70 -14.00
N ASN A 110 0.48 -7.72 -14.04
CA ASN A 110 1.68 -7.71 -13.22
C ASN A 110 1.42 -7.08 -11.85
N THR A 111 2.33 -7.37 -10.91
CA THR A 111 2.45 -6.62 -9.67
C THR A 111 2.71 -5.15 -9.99
N TYR A 112 1.97 -4.27 -9.35
CA TYR A 112 2.18 -2.83 -9.40
C TYR A 112 3.13 -2.43 -8.29
N TYR A 113 4.24 -1.79 -8.64
CA TYR A 113 5.19 -1.25 -7.69
C TYR A 113 4.98 0.25 -7.56
N TYR A 114 4.88 0.73 -6.33
CA TYR A 114 4.66 2.13 -6.02
C TYR A 114 5.79 2.62 -5.12
N SER A 115 6.48 3.67 -5.53
CA SER A 115 7.59 4.22 -4.78
C SER A 115 7.10 5.33 -3.86
N LEU A 116 7.36 5.18 -2.56
CA LEU A 116 6.94 6.13 -1.52
C LEU A 116 7.83 7.38 -1.46
N ALA A 117 9.02 7.33 -2.08
CA ALA A 117 9.95 8.45 -2.08
C ALA A 117 9.53 9.59 -3.04
N ASN A 118 8.86 9.23 -4.14
CA ASN A 118 8.47 10.12 -5.24
C ASN A 118 6.97 10.05 -5.57
N LEU A 119 6.22 9.16 -4.90
CA LEU A 119 4.77 9.03 -5.02
C LEU A 119 4.28 8.68 -6.44
N GLU A 120 5.02 7.84 -7.15
CA GLU A 120 4.73 7.41 -8.52
C GLU A 120 5.04 5.91 -8.74
N ASP A 121 4.83 5.45 -9.99
CA ASP A 121 5.24 4.12 -10.45
C ASP A 121 6.71 3.85 -10.05
N GLY A 122 6.92 2.74 -9.34
CA GLY A 122 8.22 2.34 -8.80
C GLY A 122 8.81 1.12 -9.48
N GLU A 123 10.06 0.83 -9.12
CA GLU A 123 10.75 -0.41 -9.48
C GLU A 123 11.53 -0.93 -8.28
N LEU A 124 11.58 -2.26 -8.08
CA LEU A 124 12.33 -2.87 -6.98
C LEU A 124 13.85 -2.89 -7.20
N GLY A 125 14.29 -2.82 -8.46
CA GLY A 125 15.68 -3.06 -8.82
C GLY A 125 16.14 -4.50 -8.58
N ARG A 126 17.46 -4.73 -8.54
CA ARG A 126 18.05 -6.08 -8.58
C ARG A 126 18.04 -6.81 -7.24
N ASP A 127 18.17 -6.10 -6.12
CA ASP A 127 18.39 -6.70 -4.80
C ASP A 127 17.62 -5.95 -3.68
N PRO A 128 16.28 -5.80 -3.77
CA PRO A 128 15.52 -5.16 -2.69
C PRO A 128 15.62 -5.97 -1.39
N ALA A 129 15.64 -5.27 -0.26
CA ALA A 129 15.53 -5.88 1.07
C ALA A 129 14.06 -5.90 1.51
N PRO A 130 13.46 -7.07 1.82
CA PRO A 130 12.06 -7.15 2.20
C PRO A 130 11.83 -6.65 3.64
N ILE A 131 10.67 -6.03 3.86
CA ILE A 131 10.20 -5.62 5.19
C ILE A 131 8.86 -6.32 5.43
N ASN A 132 8.88 -7.31 6.34
CA ASN A 132 7.73 -8.17 6.61
C ASN A 132 6.79 -7.60 7.69
N ARG A 133 7.29 -6.63 8.47
CA ARG A 133 6.59 -6.04 9.60
C ARG A 133 6.59 -4.53 9.47
N TRP A 134 5.40 -3.97 9.33
CA TRP A 134 5.22 -2.53 9.20
C TRP A 134 3.80 -2.12 9.54
N ARG A 135 3.62 -0.85 9.88
CA ARG A 135 2.35 -0.25 10.27
C ARG A 135 2.11 1.06 9.54
N VAL A 136 0.83 1.39 9.35
CA VAL A 136 0.40 2.69 8.84
C VAL A 136 -0.39 3.40 9.91
N TRP A 137 -0.05 4.65 10.12
CA TRP A 137 -0.67 5.53 11.09
C TRP A 137 -1.32 6.69 10.37
N GLU A 138 -2.46 7.15 10.88
CA GLU A 138 -3.19 8.31 10.33
C GLU A 138 -2.32 9.56 10.20
N SER A 139 -1.47 9.83 11.20
CA SER A 139 -0.60 11.00 11.21
C SER A 139 0.58 10.81 12.15
N ARG A 140 1.58 11.71 12.05
CA ARG A 140 2.69 11.76 13.01
C ARG A 140 2.23 12.00 14.45
N GLU A 141 1.27 12.92 14.64
CA GLU A 141 0.70 13.17 15.97
C GLU A 141 0.01 11.92 16.54
N HIS A 142 -0.73 11.19 15.68
CA HIS A 142 -1.40 9.96 16.09
C HIS A 142 -0.40 8.86 16.52
N PHE A 143 0.72 8.77 15.82
CA PHE A 143 1.83 7.88 16.17
C PHE A 143 2.47 8.28 17.51
N ASP A 144 2.87 9.55 17.66
CA ASP A 144 3.62 10.04 18.83
C ASP A 144 2.82 9.92 20.14
N ARG A 145 1.47 10.00 20.08
CA ARG A 145 0.59 9.81 21.24
C ARG A 145 0.32 8.34 21.60
N GLY A 146 0.90 7.39 20.86
CA GLY A 146 0.69 5.95 21.05
C GLY A 146 -0.72 5.50 20.69
N GLY A 147 -1.27 6.01 19.59
CA GLY A 147 -2.57 5.60 19.08
C GLY A 147 -2.65 4.15 18.60
N THR A 148 -3.71 3.81 17.87
CA THR A 148 -3.82 2.52 17.18
C THR A 148 -3.50 2.73 15.70
N PRO A 149 -2.62 1.91 15.09
CA PRO A 149 -2.37 2.01 13.65
C PRO A 149 -3.65 1.78 12.84
N LEU A 150 -3.78 2.47 11.71
CA LEU A 150 -4.85 2.24 10.74
C LEU A 150 -4.72 0.86 10.10
N PHE A 151 -3.48 0.39 9.96
CA PHE A 151 -3.16 -0.89 9.36
C PHE A 151 -1.86 -1.44 9.95
N GLU A 152 -1.79 -2.76 10.11
CA GLU A 152 -0.59 -3.47 10.54
C GLU A 152 -0.39 -4.74 9.69
N MET A 153 0.81 -4.88 9.13
CA MET A 153 1.27 -6.10 8.48
C MET A 153 2.18 -6.86 9.45
N LEU A 154 1.74 -8.03 9.91
CA LEU A 154 2.56 -8.95 10.70
C LEU A 154 2.75 -10.25 9.93
N GLN A 155 3.68 -10.28 8.98
CA GLN A 155 4.03 -11.53 8.35
C GLN A 155 5.06 -12.27 9.20
N LYS A 156 4.68 -13.48 9.63
CA LYS A 156 5.63 -14.40 10.26
C LYS A 156 6.60 -14.90 9.20
N THR A 157 7.89 -14.84 9.51
CA THR A 157 8.90 -15.66 8.86
C THR A 157 8.53 -17.13 9.08
N ALA A 158 8.37 -17.88 7.98
CA ALA A 158 8.15 -19.32 8.03
C ALA A 158 9.37 -20.06 8.56
#